data_AF-A4BNN4-F1
#
_entry.id   AF-A4BNN4-F1
#
_cell.length_a   1.000
_cell.length_b   1.000
_cell.length_c   1.000
_cell.angle_alpha   90.00
_cell.angle_beta   90.00
_cell.angle_gamma   90.00
#
_symmetry.space_group_name_H-M   'P 1'
#
loop_
_entity.id
_entity.type
_entity.pdbx_description
1 polymer ?
#
loop_
_entity_poly.entity_id
_entity_poly.type
_entity_poly.pdbx_seq_one_letter_code
_entity_poly.pdbx_strand_id
1 'polypeptide(L)' 'MGLGEWQAIRTIFHFADRAWASLDPLANRIVQVSGEAWRWLGWLGRDPASRRLERYPVATRAPLPWSTAGDRDG' A
#
# COMPACT_ATOMS: atom_id res chain seq x y z
N MET A 1 -36.93 8.11 -2.38
CA MET A 1 -35.57 8.67 -2.35
C MET A 1 -34.84 8.07 -1.17
N GLY A 2 -33.86 7.21 -1.43
CA GLY A 2 -33.04 6.56 -0.42
C GLY A 2 -31.63 6.42 -0.98
N LEU A 3 -30.76 7.28 -0.47
CA LEU A 3 -29.29 7.30 -0.52
C LEU A 3 -28.64 6.38 -1.57
N GLY A 4 -28.22 7.02 -2.68
CA GLY A 4 -27.35 6.40 -3.66
C GLY A 4 -26.14 5.78 -2.98
N GLU A 5 -25.99 4.48 -3.20
CA GLU A 5 -24.75 3.75 -2.95
C GLU A 5 -23.65 4.49 -3.70
N TRP A 6 -22.89 5.33 -2.99
CA TRP A 6 -21.67 5.91 -3.54
C TRP A 6 -20.69 4.76 -3.71
N GLN A 7 -20.69 4.15 -4.89
CA GLN A 7 -19.64 3.22 -5.25
C GLN A 7 -18.34 4.02 -5.20
N ALA A 8 -17.54 3.78 -4.16
CA ALA A 8 -16.19 4.30 -4.09
C ALA A 8 -15.52 3.93 -5.41
N ILE A 9 -15.11 4.92 -6.20
CA ILE A 9 -14.41 4.68 -7.46
C ILE A 9 -13.10 3.97 -7.07
N ARG A 10 -13.05 2.66 -7.28
CA ARG A 10 -11.88 1.84 -7.00
C ARG A 10 -11.11 1.67 -8.29
N THR A 11 -10.05 2.44 -8.44
CA THR A 11 -9.15 2.27 -9.60
C THR A 11 -8.10 1.24 -9.25
N ILE A 12 -7.91 0.27 -10.13
CA ILE A 12 -6.81 -0.71 -10.03
C ILE A 12 -5.64 -0.16 -10.84
N PHE A 13 -4.50 0.00 -10.17
CA PHE A 13 -3.23 0.38 -10.76
C PHE A 13 -2.36 -0.86 -10.89
N HIS A 14 -1.82 -1.08 -12.09
CA HIS A 14 -0.81 -2.09 -12.36
C HIS A 14 0.56 -1.46 -12.49
N PHE A 15 1.56 -2.07 -11.86
CA PHE A 15 2.96 -1.68 -11.89
C PHE A 15 3.79 -2.80 -12.55
N ALA A 16 5.11 -2.62 -12.59
CA ALA A 16 6.03 -3.66 -13.04
C ALA A 16 5.92 -4.93 -12.17
N ASP A 17 6.48 -6.04 -12.65
CA ASP A 17 6.58 -7.32 -11.91
C ASP A 17 5.23 -7.90 -11.46
N ARG A 18 4.15 -7.60 -12.19
CA ARG A 18 2.76 -7.97 -11.85
C ARG A 18 2.26 -7.38 -10.53
N ALA A 19 2.95 -6.38 -9.99
CA ALA A 19 2.50 -5.67 -8.81
C ALA A 19 1.24 -4.84 -9.14
N TRP A 20 0.34 -4.74 -8.16
CA TRP A 20 -0.92 -3.99 -8.30
C TRP A 20 -1.42 -3.40 -6.98
N ALA A 21 -2.23 -2.36 -7.09
CA ALA A 21 -2.95 -1.75 -5.97
C ALA A 21 -4.36 -1.30 -6.38
N SER A 22 -5.34 -1.51 -5.53
CA SER A 22 -6.67 -0.91 -5.62
C SER A 22 -6.73 0.30 -4.69
N LEU A 23 -6.98 1.47 -5.27
CA LEU A 23 -6.99 2.75 -4.56
C LEU A 23 -8.37 3.40 -4.64
N ASP A 24 -8.72 4.10 -3.56
CA ASP A 24 -9.82 5.06 -3.50
C ASP A 24 -9.18 6.47 -3.54
N PRO A 25 -9.13 7.10 -4.74
CA PRO A 25 -8.43 8.38 -4.89
C PRO A 25 -9.16 9.53 -4.21
N LEU A 26 -10.49 9.44 -4.05
CA LEU A 26 -11.29 10.47 -3.38
C LEU A 26 -11.00 10.49 -1.87
N ALA A 27 -10.87 9.31 -1.27
CA ALA A 27 -10.50 9.19 0.14
C ALA A 27 -8.98 9.19 0.39
N ASN A 28 -8.16 9.29 -0.68
CA ASN A 28 -6.70 9.16 -0.64
C ASN A 28 -6.24 7.91 0.15
N ARG A 29 -6.83 6.76 -0.19
CA ARG A 29 -6.72 5.53 0.61
C ARG A 29 -6.39 4.31 -0.24
N ILE A 30 -5.49 3.48 0.27
CA ILE A 30 -5.25 2.14 -0.27
C ILE A 30 -6.34 1.20 0.25
N VAL A 31 -7.06 0.53 -0.66
CA VAL A 31 -8.10 -0.44 -0.32
C VAL A 31 -7.51 -1.84 -0.23
N GLN A 32 -6.70 -2.21 -1.21
CA GLN A 32 -5.99 -3.48 -1.26
C GLN A 32 -4.72 -3.33 -2.09
N VAL A 33 -3.67 -4.07 -1.77
CA VAL A 33 -2.36 -3.91 -2.39
C VAL A 33 -1.61 -5.23 -2.33
N SER A 34 -0.99 -5.60 -3.44
CA SER A 34 -0.04 -6.71 -3.47
C SER A 34 1.24 -6.33 -2.70
N GLY A 35 1.92 -7.31 -2.09
CA GLY A 35 3.17 -7.06 -1.35
C GLY A 35 4.20 -6.27 -2.17
N GLU A 36 4.34 -6.62 -3.45
CA GLU A 36 5.28 -5.98 -4.36
C GLU A 36 4.91 -4.54 -4.76
N ALA A 37 3.65 -4.13 -4.64
CA ALA A 37 3.22 -2.78 -5.02
C ALA A 37 3.68 -1.70 -4.04
N TRP A 38 4.01 -2.06 -2.80
CA TRP A 38 4.43 -1.08 -1.78
C TRP A 38 5.70 -0.31 -2.14
N ARG A 39 6.60 -0.88 -2.96
CA ARG A 39 7.80 -0.18 -3.45
C ARG A 39 7.46 0.95 -4.43
N TRP A 40 6.29 0.87 -5.09
CA TRP A 40 5.81 1.81 -6.10
C TRP A 40 4.87 2.88 -5.53
N LEU A 41 4.55 2.80 -4.24
CA LEU A 41 3.65 3.73 -3.55
C LEU A 41 4.42 4.47 -2.46
N GLY A 42 4.24 5.78 -2.36
CA GLY A 42 4.62 6.50 -1.16
C GLY A 42 3.57 6.27 -0.07
N TRP A 43 3.98 5.86 1.13
CA TRP A 43 3.04 5.54 2.21
C TRP A 43 3.53 5.99 3.58
N LEU A 44 2.59 6.15 4.51
CA LEU A 44 2.90 6.43 5.93
C LEU A 44 2.85 5.11 6.69
N GLY A 45 3.95 4.76 7.35
CA GLY A 45 4.10 3.52 8.12
C GLY A 45 4.70 3.78 9.48
N ARG A 46 4.47 2.89 10.44
CA ARG A 46 5.27 2.89 11.67
C ARG A 46 6.61 2.23 11.38
N ASP A 47 7.69 2.95 11.60
CA ASP A 47 9.02 2.38 11.58
C ASP A 47 9.17 1.32 12.70
N PRO A 48 9.62 0.10 12.39
CA PRO A 48 9.70 -0.96 13.39
C PRO A 48 10.74 -0.67 14.48
N ALA A 49 11.80 0.08 14.19
CA ALA A 49 12.87 0.39 15.15
C ALA A 49 12.48 1.53 16.11
N SER A 50 12.01 2.64 15.56
CA SER A 50 11.69 3.87 16.29
C SER A 50 10.23 3.94 16.75
N ARG A 51 9.36 3.09 16.19
CA ARG A 51 7.90 3.08 16.41
C ARG A 51 7.19 4.36 15.99
N ARG A 52 7.89 5.30 15.35
CA ARG A 52 7.35 6.59 14.88
C ARG A 52 6.63 6.42 13.55
N LEU A 53 5.64 7.27 13.32
CA LEU A 53 5.00 7.36 12.01
C LEU A 53 5.94 8.08 11.06
N GLU A 54 6.37 7.42 10.00
CA GLU A 54 7.32 7.92 9.01
C GLU A 54 6.75 7.80 7.60
N ARG A 55 7.23 8.69 6.71
CA ARG A 55 6.89 8.65 5.29
C ARG A 55 7.93 7.82 4.54
N TYR A 56 7.48 6.70 4.00
CA TYR A 56 8.25 5.84 3.12
C TYR A 56 8.08 6.36 1.69
N PRO A 57 9.16 6.84 1.04
CA PRO A 57 9.09 7.33 -0.33
C PRO A 57 8.92 6.17 -1.31
N VAL A 58 8.37 6.49 -2.49
CA VAL A 58 8.37 5.56 -3.63
C VAL A 58 9.82 5.27 -4.04
N ALA A 59 10.13 4.01 -4.32
CA ALA A 59 11.47 3.47 -4.56
C ALA A 59 12.41 3.47 -3.34
N THR A 60 12.04 2.77 -2.27
CA THR A 60 13.05 2.19 -1.40
C THR A 60 13.51 0.87 -2.04
N ARG A 61 14.68 0.84 -2.68
CA ARG A 61 15.39 -0.42 -3.05
C ARG A 61 15.77 -1.27 -1.83
N ALA A 62 15.45 -0.79 -0.63
CA ALA A 62 15.58 -1.52 0.61
C ALA A 62 14.43 -2.54 0.78
N PRO A 63 14.65 -3.63 1.53
CA PRO A 63 13.57 -4.52 1.96
C PRO A 63 12.44 -3.72 2.60
N LEU A 64 11.19 -4.13 2.37
CA LEU A 64 10.05 -3.56 3.07
C LEU A 64 10.28 -3.69 4.59
N PRO A 65 9.90 -2.70 5.42
CA PRO A 65 10.18 -2.71 6.85
C PRO A 65 9.58 -3.92 7.59
N TRP A 66 8.52 -4.52 7.04
CA TRP A 66 7.94 -5.78 7.54
C TRP A 66 8.49 -7.04 6.87
N SER A 67 9.30 -6.92 5.80
CA SER A 67 9.92 -8.08 5.12
C SER A 67 11.17 -8.59 5.82
N THR A 68 11.73 -7.80 6.75
CA THR A 68 12.83 -8.21 7.62
C THR A 68 12.31 -8.85 8.90
N ALA A 69 11.87 -10.10 8.79
CA ALA A 69 11.98 -11.20 9.75
C ALA A 69 10.84 -12.22 9.54
N GLY A 70 11.14 -13.37 8.93
CA GLY A 70 10.43 -14.61 9.27
C GLY A 70 9.25 -15.08 8.41
N ASP A 71 8.86 -14.44 7.32
CA ASP A 71 7.74 -14.93 6.49
C ASP A 71 8.20 -15.95 5.42
N ARG A 72 8.84 -17.04 5.87
CA ARG A 72 9.22 -18.21 5.05
C ARG A 72 8.53 -19.51 5.46
N ASP A 73 7.53 -19.46 6.33
CA ASP A 73 6.68 -20.61 6.65
C ASP A 73 5.24 -20.14 6.86
N GLY A 74 4.34 -20.60 5.98
CA GLY A 74 2.91 -20.30 5.99
C GLY A 74 2.23 -20.64 4.67
#